data_AF-A0A356T382-F1
#
_entry.id   AF-A0A356T382-F1
#
_cell.length_a   1.000
_cell.length_b   1.000
_cell.length_c   1.000
_cell.angle_alpha   90.00
_cell.angle_beta   90.00
_cell.angle_gamma   90.00
#
_symmetry.space_group_name_H-M   'P 1'
#
loop_
_entity.id
_entity.type
_entity.pdbx_description
1 polymer ?
#
loop_
_entity_poly.entity_id
_entity_poly.type
_entity_poly.pdbx_seq_one_letter_code
_entity_poly.pdbx_strand_id
1 'polypeptide(L)'
;MLTADLVHARRSKGVLSLTKLNAEKRARALVLAEQLHDIALSHVGQTRGELLEAWDTIRVGAREKKLADGMRKLIDDGLVFEVSVDADPVALRKEVFELATARR
;
A
#
# COMPACT_ATOMS: atom_id res chain seq x y z
N MET A 1 -6.14 -7.94 -2.44
CA MET A 1 -5.88 -9.19 -1.71
C MET A 1 -4.72 -9.01 -0.73
N LEU A 2 -4.87 -9.45 0.52
CA LEU A 2 -3.79 -9.33 1.52
C LEU A 2 -2.61 -10.26 1.18
N THR A 3 -1.40 -9.74 1.34
CA THR A 3 -0.15 -10.50 1.29
C THR A 3 0.06 -11.27 2.60
N ALA A 4 0.84 -12.35 2.57
CA ALA A 4 0.98 -13.29 3.68
C ALA A 4 1.48 -12.62 4.98
N ASP A 5 2.30 -11.58 4.88
CA ASP A 5 2.82 -10.78 5.99
C ASP A 5 1.73 -9.94 6.68
N LEU A 6 0.68 -9.55 5.95
CA LEU A 6 -0.44 -8.75 6.45
C LEU A 6 -1.58 -9.60 7.04
N VAL A 7 -1.58 -10.90 6.80
CA VAL A 7 -2.59 -11.81 7.36
C VAL A 7 -2.37 -11.99 8.87
N HIS A 8 -3.45 -11.87 9.64
CA HIS A 8 -3.47 -12.25 11.04
C HIS A 8 -3.61 -13.77 11.18
N ALA A 9 -2.48 -14.48 11.10
CA ALA A 9 -2.42 -15.92 11.32
C ALA A 9 -1.57 -16.25 12.56
N ARG A 10 -1.92 -17.35 13.23
CA ARG A 10 -1.17 -17.91 14.35
C ARG A 10 -0.88 -19.37 14.06
N ARG A 11 0.37 -19.79 14.28
CA ARG A 11 0.74 -21.21 14.28
C ARG A 11 0.80 -21.72 15.71
N SER A 12 0.18 -22.86 15.98
CA SER A 12 0.23 -23.53 17.28
C SER A 12 0.09 -25.03 17.09
N LYS A 13 0.95 -25.82 17.75
CA LYS A 13 0.92 -27.30 17.71
C LYS A 13 0.82 -27.88 16.28
N GLY A 14 1.57 -27.33 15.34
CA GLY A 14 1.56 -27.77 13.93
C GLY A 14 0.39 -27.25 13.09
N VAL A 15 -0.60 -26.57 13.68
CA VAL A 15 -1.78 -26.04 12.99
C VAL A 15 -1.63 -24.54 12.73
N LEU A 16 -2.02 -24.08 11.53
CA LEU A 16 -2.14 -22.67 11.18
C LEU A 16 -3.61 -22.25 11.32
N SER A 17 -3.89 -21.23 12.14
CA SER A 17 -5.23 -20.68 12.32
C SER A 17 -5.28 -19.19 12.02
N LEU A 18 -6.38 -18.76 11.38
CA LEU A 18 -6.66 -17.36 11.16
C LEU A 18 -7.26 -16.73 12.42
N THR A 19 -6.73 -15.59 12.83
CA THR A 19 -7.24 -14.81 13.94
C THR A 19 -8.18 -13.75 13.41
N LYS A 20 -9.47 -13.88 13.73
CA LYS A 20 -10.46 -12.84 13.42
C LYS A 20 -10.15 -11.56 14.19
N LEU A 21 -10.52 -10.42 13.61
CA LEU A 21 -10.50 -9.15 14.34
C LEU A 21 -11.56 -9.19 15.45
N ASN A 22 -11.17 -8.81 16.67
CA ASN A 22 -12.12 -8.59 17.75
C ASN A 22 -12.86 -7.25 17.52
N ALA A 23 -13.86 -6.95 18.37
CA ALA A 23 -14.68 -5.75 18.22
C ALA A 23 -13.85 -4.45 18.20
N GLU A 24 -12.87 -4.33 19.10
CA GLU A 24 -11.96 -3.18 19.18
C GLU A 24 -11.15 -2.99 17.90
N LYS A 25 -10.49 -4.05 17.42
CA LYS A 25 -9.72 -4.00 16.16
C LYS A 25 -10.60 -3.75 14.96
N ARG A 26 -11.84 -4.25 14.95
CA ARG A 26 -12.80 -3.99 13.88
C ARG A 26 -13.20 -2.52 13.85
N ALA A 27 -13.53 -1.93 15.00
CA ALA A 27 -13.83 -0.51 15.09
C ALA A 27 -12.63 0.34 14.65
N ARG A 28 -11.41 -0.02 15.08
CA ARG A 28 -10.20 0.68 14.66
C ARG A 28 -9.91 0.52 13.17
N ALA A 29 -10.13 -0.66 12.60
CA ALA A 29 -9.97 -0.91 11.17
C ALA A 29 -10.89 -0.01 10.32
N LEU A 30 -12.14 0.18 10.76
CA LEU A 30 -13.09 1.07 10.07
C LEU A 30 -12.60 2.52 10.08
N VAL A 31 -12.15 3.04 11.23
CA VAL A 31 -11.59 4.39 11.32
C VAL A 31 -10.39 4.57 10.38
N LEU A 32 -9.47 3.60 10.37
CA LEU A 32 -8.30 3.66 9.47
C LEU A 32 -8.71 3.59 8.00
N ALA A 33 -9.67 2.73 7.66
CA ALA A 33 -10.16 2.59 6.29
C ALA A 33 -10.84 3.87 5.80
N GLU A 34 -11.67 4.51 6.62
CA GLU A 34 -12.30 5.80 6.31
C GLU A 34 -11.24 6.88 6.05
N GLN A 35 -10.25 7.03 6.94
CA GLN A 35 -9.18 8.02 6.78
C GLN A 35 -8.35 7.78 5.50
N LEU A 36 -7.95 6.54 5.25
CA LEU A 36 -7.19 6.18 4.05
C LEU A 36 -8.00 6.43 2.77
N HIS A 37 -9.28 6.09 2.78
CA HIS A 37 -10.19 6.27 1.65
C HIS A 37 -10.43 7.75 1.33
N ASP A 38 -10.68 8.58 2.35
CA ASP A 38 -10.91 10.02 2.18
C ASP A 38 -9.66 10.72 1.63
N ILE A 39 -8.47 10.32 2.10
CA ILE A 39 -7.21 10.79 1.52
C ILE A 39 -7.08 10.33 0.06
N ALA A 40 -7.36 9.06 -0.24
CA ALA A 40 -7.27 8.56 -1.62
C ALA A 40 -8.19 9.31 -2.59
N LEU A 41 -9.43 9.60 -2.17
CA LEU A 41 -10.37 10.37 -2.98
C LEU A 41 -9.90 11.82 -3.23
N SER A 42 -9.34 12.47 -2.21
CA SER A 42 -8.83 13.85 -2.36
C SER A 42 -7.55 13.96 -3.19
N HIS A 43 -6.90 12.83 -3.49
CA HIS A 43 -5.65 12.77 -4.28
C HIS A 43 -5.87 12.22 -5.70
N VAL A 44 -7.12 12.12 -6.17
CA VAL A 44 -7.39 11.81 -7.58
C VAL A 44 -6.77 12.89 -8.47
N GLY A 45 -5.95 12.47 -9.44
CA GLY A 45 -5.19 13.36 -10.33
C GLY A 45 -3.82 13.78 -9.79
N GLN A 46 -3.48 13.43 -8.55
CA GLN A 46 -2.14 13.60 -8.00
C GLN A 46 -1.28 12.36 -8.25
N THR A 47 0.02 12.49 -8.00
CA THR A 47 0.95 11.37 -8.15
C THR A 47 0.75 10.33 -7.05
N ARG A 48 1.12 9.09 -7.35
CA ARG A 48 1.15 8.03 -6.34
C ARG A 48 2.06 8.37 -5.14
N GLY A 49 3.14 9.12 -5.37
CA GLY A 49 4.06 9.55 -4.30
C GLY A 49 3.37 10.43 -3.28
N GLU A 50 2.67 11.47 -3.74
CA GLU A 50 1.92 12.41 -2.90
C GLU A 50 0.86 11.70 -2.06
N LEU A 51 0.12 10.75 -2.66
CA LEU A 51 -0.85 9.92 -1.94
C LEU A 51 -0.18 9.13 -0.80
N LEU A 52 0.96 8.49 -1.08
CA LEU A 52 1.66 7.70 -0.07
C LEU A 52 2.17 8.56 1.09
N GLU A 53 2.73 9.73 0.78
CA GLU A 53 3.16 10.70 1.78
C GLU A 53 1.98 11.17 2.64
N ALA A 54 0.83 11.45 2.03
CA ALA A 54 -0.38 11.84 2.75
C ALA A 54 -0.88 10.71 3.67
N TRP A 55 -0.89 9.46 3.21
CA TRP A 55 -1.24 8.31 4.04
C TRP A 55 -0.28 8.08 5.21
N ASP A 56 0.99 8.45 5.10
CA ASP A 56 1.96 8.34 6.18
C ASP A 56 1.75 9.38 7.30
N THR A 57 0.91 10.38 7.08
CA THR A 57 0.49 11.33 8.13
C THR A 57 -0.52 10.73 9.13
N ILE A 58 -1.18 9.62 8.77
CA ILE A 58 -2.14 8.94 9.66
C ILE A 58 -1.38 8.39 10.87
N ARG A 59 -1.80 8.80 12.07
CA ARG A 59 -1.20 8.31 13.32
C ARG A 59 -1.59 6.85 13.56
N VAL A 60 -0.57 5.99 13.55
CA VAL A 60 -0.69 4.55 13.77
C VAL A 60 0.24 4.12 14.90
N GLY A 61 -0.32 3.55 15.96
CA GLY A 61 0.45 2.97 17.06
C GLY A 61 1.24 1.72 16.64
N ALA A 62 2.36 1.45 17.31
CA ALA A 62 3.24 0.33 16.97
C ALA A 62 2.52 -1.05 16.94
N ARG A 63 1.52 -1.25 17.81
CA ARG A 63 0.75 -2.51 17.90
C ARG A 63 -0.32 -2.66 16.81
N GLU A 64 -0.67 -1.58 16.12
CA GLU A 64 -1.69 -1.57 15.07
C GLU A 64 -1.11 -1.45 13.66
N LYS A 65 0.22 -1.36 13.51
CA LYS A 65 0.90 -1.24 12.22
C LYS A 65 0.41 -2.27 11.19
N LYS A 66 0.38 -3.56 11.54
CA LYS A 66 -0.12 -4.61 10.64
C LYS A 66 -1.58 -4.40 10.23
N LEU A 67 -2.43 -3.87 11.11
CA LEU A 67 -3.82 -3.59 10.80
C LEU A 67 -3.93 -2.43 9.80
N ALA A 68 -3.17 -1.35 10.03
CA ALA A 68 -3.12 -0.21 9.13
C ALA A 68 -2.56 -0.56 7.75
N ASP A 69 -1.44 -1.30 7.71
CA ASP A 69 -0.82 -1.76 6.46
C ASP A 69 -1.79 -2.67 5.67
N GLY A 70 -2.54 -3.52 6.38
CA GLY A 70 -3.60 -4.33 5.79
C GLY A 70 -4.72 -3.50 5.16
N MET A 71 -5.22 -2.46 5.85
CA MET A 71 -6.25 -1.57 5.30
C MET A 71 -5.72 -0.78 4.10
N ARG A 72 -4.50 -0.25 4.21
CA ARG A 72 -3.81 0.47 3.13
C ARG A 72 -3.69 -0.41 1.89
N LYS A 73 -3.28 -1.67 2.06
CA LYS A 73 -3.17 -2.62 0.95
C LYS A 73 -4.52 -2.87 0.26
N LEU A 74 -5.58 -3.05 1.03
CA LEU A 74 -6.91 -3.29 0.46
C LEU A 74 -7.41 -2.10 -0.37
N ILE A 75 -7.11 -0.88 0.06
CA ILE A 75 -7.46 0.33 -0.68
C ILE A 75 -6.55 0.48 -1.91
N ASP A 76 -5.24 0.33 -1.76
CA ASP A 76 -4.25 0.39 -2.86
C ASP A 76 -4.57 -0.60 -3.99
N ASP A 77 -5.06 -1.80 -3.67
CA ASP A 77 -5.51 -2.79 -4.66
C ASP A 77 -6.73 -2.35 -5.49
N GLY A 78 -7.52 -1.40 -4.97
CA GLY A 78 -8.68 -0.83 -5.66
C GLY A 78 -8.35 0.43 -6.46
N LEU A 79 -7.13 0.96 -6.35
CA LEU A 79 -6.71 2.17 -7.06
C LEU A 79 -6.22 1.85 -8.47
N VAL A 80 -6.43 2.80 -9.37
CA VAL A 80 -5.89 2.77 -10.73
C VAL A 80 -4.92 3.94 -10.87
N PHE A 81 -3.72 3.63 -11.35
CA PHE A 81 -2.69 4.62 -11.63
C PHE A 81 -2.38 4.61 -13.12
N GLU A 82 -2.41 5.80 -13.72
CA GLU A 82 -2.08 5.98 -15.12
C GLU A 82 -0.64 6.43 -15.28
N VAL A 83 0.01 5.95 -16.34
CA VAL A 83 1.37 6.33 -16.69
C VAL A 83 1.27 7.54 -17.61
N SER A 84 1.48 8.73 -17.05
CA SER A 84 1.58 10.00 -17.79
C SER A 84 2.99 10.17 -18.36
N VAL A 85 3.35 9.41 -19.39
CA VAL A 85 4.61 9.61 -20.10
C VAL A 85 4.36 9.52 -21.60
N ASP A 86 4.80 10.54 -22.34
CA ASP A 86 4.69 10.58 -23.81
C ASP A 86 5.62 9.56 -24.52
N ALA A 87 6.45 8.84 -23.76
CA ALA A 87 7.42 7.88 -24.25
C ALA A 87 7.36 6.57 -23.45
N ASP A 88 7.64 5.44 -24.11
CA ASP A 88 7.73 4.13 -23.46
C ASP A 88 8.86 4.13 -22.41
N PRO A 89 8.53 3.98 -21.11
CA PRO A 89 9.54 4.01 -20.05
C PRO A 89 10.57 2.88 -20.16
N VAL A 90 10.23 1.74 -20.76
CA VAL A 90 11.16 0.61 -20.94
C VAL A 90 12.20 0.96 -21.99
N ALA A 91 11.76 1.44 -23.15
CA ALA A 91 12.65 1.89 -24.23
C ALA A 91 13.57 3.03 -23.76
N LEU A 92 13.01 4.03 -23.08
CA LEU A 92 13.79 5.17 -22.58
C LEU A 92 14.87 4.74 -21.60
N ARG A 93 14.55 3.86 -20.64
CA ARG A 93 15.54 3.35 -19.68
C ARG A 93 16.65 2.56 -20.37
N LYS A 94 16.30 1.74 -21.37
CA LYS A 94 17.28 0.97 -22.14
C LYS A 94 18.30 1.89 -22.81
N GLU A 95 17.83 2.88 -23.56
CA GLU A 95 18.69 3.83 -24.27
C GLU A 95 19.62 4.59 -23.31
N VAL A 96 19.06 5.13 -22.22
CA VAL A 96 19.83 5.88 -21.22
C VAL A 96 20.95 5.01 -20.61
N PHE A 97 20.65 3.75 -20.29
CA PHE A 97 21.64 2.85 -19.67
C PHE A 97 22.69 2.35 -20.66
N GLU A 98 22.32 2.12 -21.92
CA GLU A 98 23.28 1.78 -22.98
C GLU A 98 24.25 2.94 -23.22
N LEU A 99 23.74 4.18 -23.33
CA LEU A 99 24.56 5.38 -23.47
C LEU A 99 25.49 5.61 -22.26
N ALA A 100 24.99 5.39 -21.04
CA ALA A 100 25.81 5.50 -19.83
C ALA A 100 26.94 4.45 -19.82
N THR A 101 26.65 3.22 -20.24
CA THR A 101 27.63 2.13 -20.33
C THR A 101 28.72 2.43 -21.36
N ALA A 102 28.35 2.94 -22.54
CA ALA A 102 29.29 3.26 -23.61
C ALA A 102 30.26 4.42 -23.27
N ARG A 103 29.94 5.23 -22.25
CA ARG A 103 30.76 6.37 -21.79
C ARG A 103 31.67 6.03 -20.60
N ARG A 104 31.67 4.79 -20.13
CA ARG A 104 32.47 4.30 -19.02
C ARG A 104 33.75 3.62 -19.50
#